data_AF-A0A7C3SWL3-F1
#
_entry.id   AF-A0A7C3SWL3-F1
#
_cell.length_a   1.000
_cell.length_b   1.000
_cell.length_c   1.000
_cell.angle_alpha   90.00
_cell.angle_beta   90.00
_cell.angle_gamma   90.00
#
_symmetry.space_group_name_H-M   'P 1'
#
loop_
_entity.id
_entity.type
_entity.pdbx_description
1 polymer ?
#
loop_
_entity_poly.entity_id
_entity_poly.type
_entity_poly.pdbx_seq_one_letter_code
_entity_poly.pdbx_strand_id
1 'polypeptide(L)'
;MKIKSFLVFFVSFLFVLSFFSFSEPQSDKPQPTNVDVQDAQDVSPSQQVSPIEVQIKDNKTQQTSTLVINPNEKLYQEIQEMKISLQQIQQSLDYLVNHVIADLEAENQQLKATLQTYGINPIPQDAVRRASPNKYIPGSPTNEILSPPVPPSNTDTKVENNPASPKEFYFRVLEEWGRNPDVVKQMNSNASTIKGIIGVVPYGSPKEKLQELARELRLKYDKYDNINIEIFDDEASAKEYIEKNIKNKEHNVLSISKHKESGRDIISIYGINESSITSLEPTLPPEN
;
A
#
# COMPACT_ATOMS: atom_id res chain seq x y z
N MET A 1 -11.03 14.93 29.05
CA MET A 1 -9.61 14.57 29.24
C MET A 1 -9.40 13.07 28.93
N LYS A 2 -9.53 12.65 27.65
CA LYS A 2 -9.39 11.24 27.20
C LYS A 2 -8.88 11.09 25.75
N ILE A 3 -8.23 12.11 25.19
CA ILE A 3 -7.80 12.12 23.76
C ILE A 3 -6.31 11.76 23.61
N LYS A 4 -5.51 11.85 24.68
CA LYS A 4 -4.06 11.63 24.60
C LYS A 4 -3.64 10.15 24.49
N SER A 5 -4.52 9.20 24.82
CA SER A 5 -4.22 7.76 24.73
C SER A 5 -4.40 7.17 23.33
N PHE A 6 -5.25 7.77 22.48
CA PHE A 6 -5.56 7.24 21.16
C PHE A 6 -4.45 7.51 20.14
N LEU A 7 -3.71 8.61 20.32
CA LEU A 7 -2.63 9.01 19.43
C LEU A 7 -1.38 8.10 19.54
N VAL A 8 -1.15 7.48 20.70
CA VAL A 8 0.03 6.62 20.93
C VAL A 8 -0.12 5.27 20.24
N PHE A 9 -1.33 4.71 20.18
CA PHE A 9 -1.59 3.44 19.49
C PHE A 9 -1.46 3.56 17.95
N PHE A 10 -1.84 4.71 17.38
CA PHE A 10 -1.78 4.91 15.92
C PHE A 10 -0.35 5.07 15.38
N VAL A 11 0.58 5.54 16.22
CA VAL A 11 2.00 5.71 15.83
C VAL A 11 2.76 4.38 15.86
N SER A 12 2.39 3.43 16.73
CA SER A 12 3.00 2.09 16.72
C SER A 12 2.54 1.20 15.56
N PHE A 13 1.31 1.36 15.06
CA PHE A 13 0.80 0.52 13.96
C PHE A 13 1.45 0.85 12.60
N LEU A 14 1.88 2.11 12.40
CA LEU A 14 2.48 2.55 11.14
C LEU A 14 3.95 2.11 10.95
N PHE A 15 4.62 1.63 12.00
CA PHE A 15 6.00 1.14 11.91
C PHE A 15 6.12 -0.33 11.47
N VAL A 16 5.04 -1.12 11.55
CA VAL A 16 5.08 -2.56 11.23
C VAL A 16 4.91 -2.85 9.72
N LEU A 17 4.37 -1.91 8.95
CA LEU A 17 4.03 -2.12 7.53
C LEU A 17 5.16 -1.84 6.51
N SER A 18 6.36 -1.47 6.95
CA SER A 18 7.44 -1.07 6.03
C SER A 18 8.46 -2.18 5.66
N PHE A 19 8.26 -3.43 6.08
CA PHE A 19 9.26 -4.51 5.87
C PHE A 19 8.90 -5.60 4.84
N PHE A 20 7.78 -5.52 4.13
CA PHE A 20 7.48 -6.49 3.06
C PHE A 20 8.02 -6.03 1.71
N SER A 21 9.34 -6.12 1.52
CA SER A 21 9.94 -6.25 0.19
C SER A 21 10.07 -7.72 -0.16
N PHE A 22 9.12 -8.19 -0.97
CA PHE A 22 9.08 -9.50 -1.59
C PHE A 22 10.29 -9.67 -2.54
N SER A 23 11.24 -10.53 -2.16
CA SER A 23 12.26 -11.04 -3.09
C SER A 23 11.86 -12.45 -3.50
N GLU A 24 11.76 -12.63 -4.82
CA GLU A 24 11.43 -13.86 -5.52
C GLU A 24 12.50 -14.93 -5.27
N PRO A 25 12.15 -16.17 -4.85
CA PRO A 25 13.14 -17.22 -4.64
C PRO A 25 13.48 -17.88 -5.97
N GLN A 26 14.72 -17.69 -6.43
CA GLN A 26 15.31 -18.45 -7.51
C GLN A 26 15.46 -19.91 -7.06
N SER A 27 14.84 -20.82 -7.81
CA SER A 27 14.90 -22.27 -7.58
C SER A 27 16.21 -22.80 -8.15
N ASP A 28 17.12 -23.24 -7.28
CA ASP A 28 18.19 -24.16 -7.67
C ASP A 28 18.35 -25.28 -6.63
N LYS A 29 18.48 -26.50 -7.16
CA LYS A 29 18.50 -27.79 -6.46
C LYS A 29 19.61 -27.87 -5.40
N PRO A 30 19.38 -28.60 -4.29
CA PRO A 30 20.42 -28.89 -3.32
C PRO A 30 21.38 -29.98 -3.84
N GLN A 31 22.65 -29.65 -3.92
CA GLN A 31 23.76 -30.59 -4.08
C GLN A 31 24.48 -30.69 -2.72
N PRO A 32 24.75 -31.88 -2.17
CA PRO A 32 25.36 -32.02 -0.85
C PRO A 32 26.87 -31.81 -0.94
N THR A 33 27.35 -30.64 -0.56
CA THR A 33 28.77 -30.45 -0.20
C THR A 33 28.96 -30.79 1.28
N ASN A 34 29.63 -31.91 1.51
CA ASN A 34 30.32 -32.22 2.76
C ASN A 34 31.17 -31.00 3.17
N VAL A 35 30.81 -30.35 4.26
CA VAL A 35 31.70 -29.42 4.97
C VAL A 35 32.26 -30.19 6.14
N ASP A 36 33.53 -30.55 5.99
CA ASP A 36 34.40 -31.10 7.02
C ASP A 36 34.45 -30.13 8.20
N VAL A 37 33.98 -30.57 9.37
CA VAL A 37 34.09 -29.81 10.62
C VAL A 37 35.52 -30.01 11.11
N GLN A 38 36.42 -29.15 10.66
CA GLN A 38 37.71 -29.00 11.33
C GLN A 38 37.49 -28.26 12.64
N ASP A 39 37.74 -28.99 13.73
CA ASP A 39 37.95 -28.47 15.08
C ASP A 39 38.82 -27.22 15.02
N ALA A 40 38.22 -26.07 15.32
CA ALA A 40 38.97 -24.87 15.66
C ALA A 40 39.61 -25.08 17.03
N GLN A 41 40.83 -25.63 17.00
CA GLN A 41 41.80 -25.57 18.08
C GLN A 41 42.07 -24.11 18.48
N ASP A 42 42.17 -23.91 19.79
CA ASP A 42 42.95 -22.89 20.51
C ASP A 42 43.09 -21.52 19.84
N VAL A 43 42.17 -20.61 20.19
CA VAL A 43 42.45 -19.18 20.13
C VAL A 43 42.48 -18.65 21.57
N SER A 44 43.68 -18.37 22.05
CA SER A 44 43.96 -17.83 23.39
C SER A 44 43.14 -16.57 23.69
N PRO A 45 42.52 -16.43 24.88
CA PRO A 45 41.86 -15.19 25.29
C PRO A 45 42.91 -14.26 25.91
N SER A 46 43.75 -13.64 25.08
CA SER A 46 44.79 -12.71 25.55
C SER A 46 44.83 -11.43 24.72
N GLN A 47 43.68 -10.79 24.53
CA GLN A 47 43.64 -9.34 24.30
C GLN A 47 42.75 -8.72 25.38
N GLN A 48 43.35 -8.57 26.56
CA GLN A 48 42.86 -7.73 27.63
C GLN A 48 42.94 -6.28 27.13
N VAL A 49 41.89 -5.83 26.44
CA VAL A 49 41.74 -4.42 26.07
C VAL A 49 41.63 -3.64 27.37
N SER A 50 42.66 -2.83 27.65
CA SER A 50 42.76 -2.08 28.89
C SER A 50 41.57 -1.12 28.99
N PRO A 51 40.92 -1.00 30.17
CA PRO A 51 39.85 -0.04 30.35
C PRO A 51 40.33 1.37 30.01
N ILE A 52 39.52 2.11 29.24
CA ILE A 52 39.81 3.51 28.92
C ILE A 52 39.51 4.32 30.18
N GLU A 53 40.56 4.81 30.82
CA GLU A 53 40.46 5.66 31.99
C GLU A 53 40.16 7.09 31.57
N VAL A 54 38.89 7.51 31.65
CA VAL A 54 38.51 8.91 31.41
C VAL A 54 38.54 9.64 32.75
N GLN A 55 39.60 10.41 32.98
CA GLN A 55 39.69 11.29 34.14
C GLN A 55 38.96 12.60 33.85
N ILE A 56 37.81 12.80 34.50
CA ILE A 56 37.08 14.05 34.44
C ILE A 56 37.51 14.89 35.64
N LYS A 57 38.27 15.97 35.39
CA LYS A 57 38.70 16.90 36.43
C LYS A 57 37.65 17.99 36.64
N ASP A 58 36.97 17.95 37.77
CA ASP A 58 36.09 19.04 38.18
C ASP A 58 36.93 20.23 38.69
N ASN A 59 36.81 21.37 38.02
CA ASN A 59 37.66 22.54 38.25
C ASN A 59 37.31 23.28 39.56
N LYS A 60 36.21 22.91 40.23
CA LYS A 60 35.74 23.60 41.43
C LYS A 60 36.02 22.83 42.74
N THR A 61 36.14 21.51 42.67
CA THR A 61 36.31 20.63 43.85
C THR A 61 37.65 19.91 43.89
N GLN A 62 38.46 19.99 42.83
CA GLN A 62 39.70 19.22 42.63
C GLN A 62 39.54 17.70 42.76
N GLN A 63 38.31 17.19 42.80
CA GLN A 63 38.06 15.75 42.81
C GLN A 63 38.25 15.20 41.40
N THR A 64 39.05 14.15 41.30
CA THR A 64 39.24 13.39 40.05
C THR A 64 38.42 12.12 40.18
N SER A 65 37.34 12.01 39.41
CA SER A 65 36.54 10.78 39.35
C SER A 65 37.00 9.96 38.16
N THR A 66 37.46 8.74 38.44
CA THR A 66 37.87 7.78 37.43
C THR A 66 36.68 6.93 37.02
N LEU A 67 36.15 7.14 35.82
CA LEU A 67 35.08 6.31 35.27
C LEU A 67 35.69 5.21 34.40
N VAL A 68 35.65 3.97 34.90
CA VAL A 68 36.10 2.78 34.17
C VAL A 68 34.92 2.26 33.36
N ILE A 69 34.91 2.51 32.05
CA ILE A 69 33.88 1.99 31.14
C ILE A 69 34.44 0.77 30.42
N ASN A 70 33.86 -0.41 30.66
CA ASN A 70 34.21 -1.63 29.96
C ASN A 70 33.36 -1.74 28.67
N PRO A 71 33.96 -1.60 27.47
CA PRO A 71 33.21 -1.59 26.21
C PRO A 71 32.47 -2.90 25.92
N ASN A 72 32.92 -4.02 26.51
CA ASN A 72 32.27 -5.32 26.34
C ASN A 72 30.93 -5.40 27.09
N GLU A 73 30.79 -4.77 28.26
CA GLU A 73 29.54 -4.79 29.02
C GLU A 73 28.41 -4.08 28.28
N LYS A 74 28.73 -2.96 27.62
CA LYS A 74 27.77 -2.24 26.77
C LYS A 74 27.30 -3.10 25.60
N LEU A 75 28.22 -3.82 24.94
CA LEU A 75 27.88 -4.72 23.85
C LEU A 75 26.99 -5.88 24.33
N TYR A 76 27.27 -6.46 25.51
CA TYR A 76 26.42 -7.49 26.09
C TYR A 76 25.02 -6.96 26.44
N GLN A 77 24.90 -5.73 26.94
CA GLN A 77 23.61 -5.09 27.20
C GLN A 77 22.82 -4.90 25.90
N GLU A 78 23.46 -4.39 24.84
CA GLU A 78 22.81 -4.17 23.54
C GLU A 78 22.33 -5.49 22.91
N ILE A 79 23.12 -6.57 23.03
CA ILE A 79 22.71 -7.91 22.57
C ILE A 79 21.50 -8.43 23.36
N GLN A 80 21.45 -8.20 24.68
CA GLN A 80 20.29 -8.60 25.50
C GLN A 80 19.04 -7.79 25.16
N GLU A 81 19.18 -6.48 24.95
CA GLU A 81 18.08 -5.62 24.51
C GLU A 81 17.54 -6.05 23.14
N MET A 82 18.41 -6.37 22.18
CA MET A 82 18.01 -6.92 20.88
C MET A 82 17.29 -8.27 21.02
N LYS A 83 17.73 -9.14 21.93
CA LYS A 83 17.05 -10.42 22.18
C LYS A 83 15.63 -10.22 22.73
N ILE A 84 15.47 -9.29 23.67
CA ILE A 84 14.17 -8.95 24.24
C ILE A 84 13.26 -8.35 23.17
N SER A 85 13.78 -7.43 22.34
CA SER A 85 12.98 -6.81 21.27
C SER A 85 12.54 -7.83 20.22
N LEU A 86 13.41 -8.77 19.81
CA LEU A 86 13.05 -9.86 18.91
C LEU A 86 11.95 -10.75 19.49
N GLN A 87 12.01 -11.07 20.78
CA GLN A 87 10.98 -11.86 21.44
C GLN A 87 9.64 -11.13 21.50
N GLN A 88 9.65 -9.82 21.74
CA GLN A 88 8.44 -8.99 21.70
C GLN A 88 7.84 -8.91 20.29
N ILE A 89 8.68 -8.80 19.25
CA ILE A 89 8.23 -8.82 17.86
C ILE A 89 7.54 -10.15 17.54
N GLN A 90 8.13 -11.28 17.93
CA GLN A 90 7.53 -12.60 17.74
C GLN A 90 6.16 -12.70 18.43
N GLN A 91 6.05 -12.28 19.69
CA GLN A 91 4.76 -12.28 20.40
C GLN A 91 3.72 -11.38 19.73
N SER A 92 4.13 -10.24 19.19
CA SER A 92 3.23 -9.35 18.49
C SER A 92 2.77 -9.91 17.14
N LEU A 93 3.64 -10.65 16.44
CA LEU A 93 3.29 -11.37 15.21
C LEU A 93 2.32 -12.51 15.50
N ASP A 94 2.57 -13.31 16.54
CA ASP A 94 1.67 -14.40 16.94
C ASP A 94 0.27 -13.86 17.31
N TYR A 95 0.21 -12.71 17.99
CA TYR A 95 -1.07 -12.05 18.29
C TYR A 95 -1.79 -11.59 17.02
N LEU A 96 -1.07 -10.93 16.10
CA LEU A 96 -1.66 -10.40 14.86
C LEU A 96 -2.13 -11.53 13.94
N VAL A 97 -1.34 -12.59 13.80
CA VAL A 97 -1.71 -13.78 13.00
C VAL A 97 -2.96 -14.42 13.57
N ASN A 98 -3.02 -14.66 14.88
CA ASN A 98 -4.20 -15.25 15.50
C ASN A 98 -5.44 -14.35 15.35
N HIS A 99 -5.28 -13.03 15.41
CA HIS A 99 -6.39 -12.10 15.21
C HIS A 99 -6.89 -12.11 13.76
N VAL A 100 -5.98 -12.07 12.78
CA VAL A 100 -6.34 -12.12 11.35
C VAL A 100 -6.99 -13.45 10.99
N ILE A 101 -6.52 -14.57 11.54
CA ILE A 101 -7.15 -15.88 11.35
C ILE A 101 -8.58 -15.85 11.89
N ALA A 102 -8.79 -15.32 13.10
CA ALA A 102 -10.12 -15.21 13.69
C ALA A 102 -11.06 -14.32 12.86
N ASP A 103 -10.56 -13.19 12.35
CA ASP A 103 -11.34 -12.27 11.52
C ASP A 103 -11.70 -12.90 10.17
N LEU A 104 -10.75 -13.60 9.52
CA LEU A 104 -11.00 -14.33 8.28
C LEU A 104 -12.00 -15.47 8.49
N GLU A 105 -11.91 -16.20 9.60
CA GLU A 105 -12.87 -17.25 9.94
C GLU A 105 -14.27 -16.66 10.16
N ALA A 106 -14.38 -15.53 10.85
CA ALA A 106 -15.65 -14.83 11.05
C ALA A 106 -16.25 -14.34 9.73
N GLU A 107 -15.45 -13.75 8.84
CA GLU A 107 -15.89 -13.34 7.50
C GLU A 107 -16.31 -14.55 6.67
N ASN A 108 -15.55 -15.64 6.70
CA ASN A 108 -15.89 -16.87 5.98
C ASN A 108 -17.22 -17.46 6.48
N GLN A 109 -17.50 -17.41 7.78
CA GLN A 109 -18.79 -17.80 8.36
C GLN A 109 -19.91 -16.86 7.91
N GLN A 110 -19.67 -15.55 7.90
CA GLN A 110 -20.64 -14.55 7.43
C GLN A 110 -20.99 -14.74 5.94
N LEU A 111 -19.98 -15.00 5.11
CA LEU A 111 -20.16 -15.30 3.69
C LEU A 111 -20.96 -16.58 3.50
N LYS A 112 -20.66 -17.64 4.26
CA LYS A 112 -21.45 -18.88 4.25
C LYS A 112 -22.91 -18.65 4.64
N ALA A 113 -23.18 -17.87 5.69
CA ALA A 113 -24.54 -17.54 6.10
C ALA A 113 -25.29 -16.71 5.04
N THR A 114 -24.58 -15.78 4.39
CA THR A 114 -25.12 -14.97 3.29
C THR A 114 -25.47 -15.84 2.09
N LEU A 115 -24.57 -16.73 1.68
CA LEU A 115 -24.81 -17.68 0.58
C LEU A 115 -25.98 -18.63 0.86
N GLN A 116 -26.11 -19.12 2.10
CA GLN A 116 -27.28 -19.91 2.53
C GLN A 116 -28.58 -19.11 2.43
N THR A 117 -28.56 -17.82 2.78
CA THR A 117 -29.72 -16.93 2.66
C THR A 117 -30.19 -16.78 1.21
N TYR A 118 -29.26 -16.79 0.25
CA TYR A 118 -29.56 -16.73 -1.18
C TYR A 118 -29.84 -18.09 -1.83
N GLY A 119 -29.92 -19.18 -1.04
CA GLY A 119 -30.16 -20.54 -1.56
C GLY A 119 -28.98 -21.13 -2.34
N ILE A 120 -27.80 -20.51 -2.25
CA ILE A 120 -26.57 -20.98 -2.89
C ILE A 120 -25.85 -21.86 -1.86
N ASN A 121 -26.10 -23.16 -1.87
CA ASN A 121 -25.32 -24.08 -1.05
C ASN A 121 -23.90 -24.18 -1.62
N PRO A 122 -22.85 -23.78 -0.88
CA PRO A 122 -21.49 -24.06 -1.31
C PRO A 122 -21.33 -25.59 -1.38
N ILE A 123 -21.00 -26.08 -2.57
CA ILE A 123 -20.81 -27.49 -2.89
C ILE A 123 -19.93 -28.14 -1.80
N PRO A 124 -20.32 -29.27 -1.19
CA PRO A 124 -19.45 -30.00 -0.28
C PRO A 124 -18.15 -30.36 -0.99
N GLN A 125 -17.00 -30.00 -0.40
CA GLN A 125 -15.67 -30.30 -0.94
C GLN A 125 -15.35 -31.80 -1.10
N ASP A 126 -16.26 -32.69 -0.69
CA ASP A 126 -16.12 -34.14 -0.84
C ASP A 126 -16.39 -34.68 -2.26
N ALA A 127 -16.81 -33.82 -3.21
CA ALA A 127 -17.22 -34.27 -4.55
C ALA A 127 -16.11 -34.29 -5.64
N VAL A 128 -14.81 -34.15 -5.30
CA VAL A 128 -13.72 -34.10 -6.31
C VAL A 128 -13.12 -35.48 -6.64
N ARG A 129 -13.62 -36.57 -6.04
CA ARG A 129 -13.20 -37.94 -6.40
C ARG A 129 -14.34 -38.74 -7.02
N ARG A 130 -14.66 -38.45 -8.29
CA ARG A 130 -15.01 -39.44 -9.33
C ARG A 130 -15.35 -38.72 -10.62
N ALA A 131 -14.37 -38.71 -11.52
CA ALA A 131 -14.60 -38.44 -12.92
C ALA A 131 -15.55 -39.48 -13.51
N SER A 132 -16.48 -39.03 -14.36
CA SER A 132 -16.75 -39.70 -15.64
C SER A 132 -17.37 -38.72 -16.63
N PRO A 133 -16.96 -38.77 -17.92
CA PRO A 133 -17.41 -37.86 -18.96
C PRO A 133 -18.65 -38.40 -19.67
N ASN A 134 -19.51 -37.48 -20.11
CA ASN A 134 -20.47 -37.56 -21.23
C ASN A 134 -21.84 -37.01 -20.83
N LYS A 135 -22.31 -36.01 -21.59
CA LYS A 135 -23.33 -36.18 -22.65
C LYS A 135 -24.15 -34.90 -22.76
N TYR A 136 -23.94 -34.22 -23.89
CA TYR A 136 -24.83 -33.20 -24.44
C TYR A 136 -26.26 -33.76 -24.52
N ILE A 137 -27.25 -33.04 -23.98
CA ILE A 137 -28.67 -33.20 -24.32
C ILE A 137 -29.27 -31.81 -24.56
N PRO A 138 -29.60 -31.45 -25.81
CA PRO A 138 -30.41 -30.28 -26.12
C PRO A 138 -31.90 -30.65 -26.06
N GLY A 139 -32.69 -29.78 -25.43
CA GLY A 139 -34.16 -29.78 -25.52
C GLY A 139 -34.88 -30.50 -24.37
N SER A 140 -35.52 -29.72 -23.52
CA SER A 140 -36.81 -30.08 -22.94
C SER A 140 -37.64 -28.80 -22.73
N PRO A 141 -38.92 -28.80 -23.14
CA PRO A 141 -39.83 -27.67 -23.01
C PRO A 141 -40.45 -27.67 -21.61
N THR A 142 -40.40 -26.54 -20.91
CA THR A 142 -41.11 -26.39 -19.65
C THR A 142 -42.06 -25.20 -19.73
N ASN A 143 -43.32 -25.56 -19.95
CA ASN A 143 -44.56 -24.98 -19.45
C ASN A 143 -44.65 -23.49 -19.19
N GLU A 144 -45.59 -22.90 -19.95
CA GLU A 144 -46.37 -21.72 -19.63
C GLU A 144 -46.74 -21.64 -18.14
N ILE A 145 -46.32 -20.55 -17.50
CA ILE A 145 -46.99 -20.01 -16.32
C ILE A 145 -47.45 -18.61 -16.69
N LEU A 146 -48.76 -18.50 -16.92
CA LEU A 146 -49.50 -17.25 -17.04
C LEU A 146 -49.25 -16.38 -15.81
N SER A 147 -48.88 -15.11 -16.04
CA SER A 147 -48.94 -14.04 -15.05
C SER A 147 -49.57 -12.79 -15.70
N PRO A 148 -50.34 -12.00 -14.94
CA PRO A 148 -51.39 -11.09 -15.44
C PRO A 148 -50.85 -9.81 -16.12
N PRO A 149 -51.69 -9.10 -16.89
CA PRO A 149 -51.28 -7.97 -17.72
C PRO A 149 -50.91 -6.74 -16.86
N VAL A 150 -49.68 -6.28 -17.00
CA VAL A 150 -49.21 -4.96 -16.51
C VAL A 150 -49.52 -3.92 -17.59
N PRO A 151 -50.11 -2.75 -17.26
CA PRO A 151 -50.41 -1.71 -18.25
C PRO A 151 -49.14 -1.09 -18.85
N PRO A 152 -49.17 -0.60 -20.10
CA PRO A 152 -47.99 -0.09 -20.79
C PRO A 152 -47.45 1.18 -20.12
N SER A 153 -46.21 1.09 -19.64
CA SER A 153 -45.39 2.23 -19.25
C SER A 153 -44.96 2.98 -20.50
N ASN A 154 -45.75 3.96 -20.92
CA ASN A 154 -45.31 4.98 -21.87
C ASN A 154 -44.38 5.95 -21.15
N THR A 155 -43.10 5.62 -21.12
CA THR A 155 -42.02 6.59 -20.96
C THR A 155 -40.86 6.17 -21.86
N ASP A 156 -41.06 6.41 -23.15
CA ASP A 156 -39.96 6.68 -24.09
C ASP A 156 -39.21 7.92 -23.62
N THR A 157 -38.38 7.77 -22.58
CA THR A 157 -37.31 8.73 -22.35
C THR A 157 -36.16 8.32 -23.26
N LYS A 158 -36.29 8.68 -24.54
CA LYS A 158 -35.17 8.83 -25.46
C LYS A 158 -34.17 9.75 -24.77
N VAL A 159 -33.14 9.17 -24.16
CA VAL A 159 -31.99 9.92 -23.64
C VAL A 159 -31.31 10.51 -24.87
N GLU A 160 -31.71 11.75 -25.16
CA GLU A 160 -31.06 12.64 -26.10
C GLU A 160 -29.63 12.79 -25.61
N ASN A 161 -28.71 12.05 -26.24
CA ASN A 161 -27.27 12.32 -26.21
C ASN A 161 -27.06 13.69 -26.86
N ASN A 162 -27.38 14.75 -26.12
CA ASN A 162 -26.84 16.07 -26.38
C ASN A 162 -25.33 15.95 -26.21
N PRO A 163 -24.52 16.36 -27.20
CA PRO A 163 -23.08 16.49 -26.99
C PRO A 163 -22.89 17.54 -25.90
N ALA A 164 -22.66 17.06 -24.68
CA ALA A 164 -22.43 17.92 -23.53
C ALA A 164 -21.28 18.85 -23.90
N SER A 165 -21.52 20.16 -23.78
CA SER A 165 -20.50 21.20 -23.88
C SER A 165 -19.22 20.75 -23.16
N PRO A 166 -18.01 21.07 -23.68
CA PRO A 166 -16.75 20.61 -23.12
C PRO A 166 -16.73 20.80 -21.60
N LYS A 167 -16.70 19.69 -20.85
CA LYS A 167 -16.70 19.75 -19.39
C LYS A 167 -15.41 20.44 -18.94
N GLU A 168 -15.54 21.54 -18.22
CA GLU A 168 -14.39 22.30 -17.74
C GLU A 168 -13.50 21.40 -16.87
N PHE A 169 -12.18 21.46 -17.11
CA PHE A 169 -11.22 20.68 -16.34
C PHE A 169 -11.09 21.28 -14.94
N TYR A 170 -11.28 20.45 -13.91
CA TYR A 170 -11.07 20.83 -12.52
C TYR A 170 -10.30 19.75 -11.77
N PHE A 171 -9.66 20.17 -10.68
CA PHE A 171 -9.06 19.26 -9.71
C PHE A 171 -9.64 19.56 -8.33
N ARG A 172 -10.19 18.54 -7.67
CA ARG A 172 -10.74 18.65 -6.32
C ARG A 172 -10.04 17.68 -5.39
N VAL A 173 -9.50 18.18 -4.29
CA VAL A 173 -8.92 17.37 -3.22
C VAL A 173 -10.05 16.80 -2.36
N LEU A 174 -10.04 15.50 -2.13
CA LEU A 174 -10.95 14.82 -1.20
C LEU A 174 -10.31 14.62 0.17
N GLU A 175 -9.04 14.22 0.18
CA GLU A 175 -8.30 14.02 1.43
C GLU A 175 -6.87 14.50 1.29
N GLU A 176 -6.36 15.08 2.38
CA GLU A 176 -4.97 15.54 2.48
C GLU A 176 -4.43 15.17 3.87
N TRP A 177 -3.22 14.61 3.91
CA TRP A 177 -2.52 14.31 5.14
C TRP A 177 -1.02 14.56 5.00
N GLY A 178 -0.30 14.52 6.13
CA GLY A 178 1.16 14.58 6.13
C GLY A 178 1.75 15.44 7.24
N ARG A 179 3.03 15.74 7.10
CA ARG A 179 3.83 16.53 8.04
C ARG A 179 4.52 17.66 7.31
N ASN A 180 4.09 18.89 7.60
CA ASN A 180 4.59 20.09 6.96
C ASN A 180 6.07 20.36 7.33
N PRO A 181 6.93 20.80 6.38
CA PRO A 181 8.31 21.22 6.65
C PRO A 181 8.46 22.23 7.78
N ASP A 182 7.53 23.17 7.94
CA ASP A 182 7.62 24.18 9.00
C ASP A 182 7.41 23.56 10.38
N VAL A 183 6.54 22.55 10.48
CA VAL A 183 6.29 21.80 11.73
C VAL A 183 7.50 20.95 12.09
N VAL A 184 8.14 20.29 11.12
CA VAL A 184 9.38 19.52 11.35
C VAL A 184 10.49 20.40 11.89
N LYS A 185 10.66 21.61 11.30
CA LYS A 185 11.64 22.60 11.78
C LYS A 185 11.35 23.04 13.21
N GLN A 186 10.09 23.30 13.54
CA GLN A 186 9.71 23.73 14.91
C GLN A 186 9.95 22.62 15.95
N MET A 187 9.75 21.36 15.58
CA MET A 187 10.00 20.23 16.48
C MET A 187 11.49 19.92 16.67
N ASN A 188 12.41 20.60 15.97
CA ASN A 188 13.84 20.27 15.92
C ASN A 188 14.09 18.78 15.68
N SER A 189 13.18 18.12 14.95
CA SER A 189 13.25 16.69 14.69
C SER A 189 13.91 16.46 13.34
N ASN A 190 14.78 15.46 13.24
CA ASN A 190 15.33 14.98 11.96
C ASN A 190 14.31 14.12 11.18
N ALA A 191 13.02 14.27 11.44
CA ALA A 191 11.98 13.47 10.82
C ALA A 191 11.67 13.95 9.40
N SER A 192 11.45 13.02 8.48
CA SER A 192 11.09 13.34 7.10
C SER A 192 9.74 14.08 7.01
N THR A 193 9.68 15.02 6.07
CA THR A 193 8.45 15.74 5.69
C THR A 193 7.64 14.90 4.72
N ILE A 194 6.32 14.89 4.89
CA ILE A 194 5.42 13.98 4.17
C ILE A 194 4.22 14.76 3.64
N LYS A 195 3.81 14.48 2.40
CA LYS A 195 2.56 14.97 1.81
C LYS A 195 1.79 13.83 1.15
N GLY A 196 0.57 13.61 1.61
CA GLY A 196 -0.39 12.69 1.01
C GLY A 196 -1.61 13.44 0.49
N ILE A 197 -2.07 13.13 -0.73
CA ILE A 197 -3.27 13.74 -1.31
C ILE A 197 -4.06 12.68 -2.08
N ILE A 198 -5.37 12.66 -1.89
CA ILE A 198 -6.32 11.95 -2.76
C ILE A 198 -7.24 12.98 -3.39
N GLY A 199 -7.36 12.94 -4.71
CA GLY A 199 -8.18 13.90 -5.45
C GLY A 199 -8.93 13.31 -6.63
N VAL A 200 -9.83 14.12 -7.19
CA VAL A 200 -10.70 13.75 -8.31
C VAL A 200 -10.62 14.79 -9.41
N VAL A 201 -10.63 14.31 -10.65
CA VAL A 201 -10.75 15.08 -11.89
C VAL A 201 -11.96 14.60 -12.69
N PRO A 202 -12.45 15.35 -13.70
CA PRO A 202 -13.49 14.87 -14.59
C PRO A 202 -13.13 13.56 -15.29
N TYR A 203 -14.09 12.64 -15.41
CA TYR A 203 -14.01 11.47 -16.30
C TYR A 203 -13.58 11.86 -17.72
N GLY A 204 -12.65 11.10 -18.29
CA GLY A 204 -12.11 11.35 -19.64
C GLY A 204 -11.25 12.62 -19.75
N SER A 205 -10.68 13.10 -18.64
CA SER A 205 -9.76 14.24 -18.66
C SER A 205 -8.60 14.01 -19.65
N PRO A 206 -8.28 15.00 -20.51
CA PRO A 206 -7.24 14.83 -21.52
C PRO A 206 -5.86 14.70 -20.88
N LYS A 207 -4.98 13.91 -21.51
CA LYS A 207 -3.63 13.61 -21.04
C LYS A 207 -2.83 14.88 -20.76
N GLU A 208 -2.97 15.89 -21.61
CA GLU A 208 -2.23 17.15 -21.53
C GLU A 208 -2.58 17.90 -20.23
N LYS A 209 -3.86 17.86 -19.82
CA LYS A 209 -4.33 18.47 -18.58
C LYS A 209 -3.87 17.69 -17.35
N LEU A 210 -3.85 16.36 -17.43
CA LEU A 210 -3.27 15.52 -16.37
C LEU A 210 -1.75 15.76 -16.22
N GLN A 211 -1.03 15.95 -17.32
CA GLN A 211 0.41 16.29 -17.30
C GLN A 211 0.68 17.68 -16.74
N GLU A 212 -0.15 18.66 -17.09
CA GLU A 212 -0.11 20.01 -16.52
C GLU A 212 -0.33 19.95 -14.99
N LEU A 213 -1.41 19.29 -14.56
CA LEU A 213 -1.71 19.08 -13.14
C LEU A 213 -0.56 18.36 -12.41
N ALA A 214 0.02 17.32 -13.01
CA ALA A 214 1.12 16.59 -12.40
C ALA A 214 2.35 17.48 -12.18
N ARG A 215 2.69 18.32 -13.17
CA ARG A 215 3.79 19.29 -13.05
C ARG A 215 3.51 20.33 -11.97
N GLU A 216 2.31 20.88 -11.93
CA GLU A 216 1.89 21.85 -10.92
C GLU A 216 1.98 21.27 -9.51
N LEU A 217 1.46 20.06 -9.29
CA LEU A 217 1.49 19.40 -7.98
C LEU A 217 2.94 19.06 -7.57
N ARG A 218 3.76 18.56 -8.50
CA ARG A 218 5.16 18.24 -8.22
C ARG A 218 5.97 19.48 -7.85
N LEU A 219 5.71 20.61 -8.50
CA LEU A 219 6.34 21.90 -8.18
C LEU A 219 5.83 22.45 -6.83
N LYS A 220 4.51 22.42 -6.62
CA LYS A 220 3.87 22.93 -5.40
C LYS A 220 4.37 22.24 -4.14
N TYR A 221 4.63 20.94 -4.21
CA TYR A 221 5.05 20.11 -3.07
C TYR A 221 6.54 19.72 -3.11
N ASP A 222 7.36 20.39 -3.92
CA ASP A 222 8.78 20.03 -4.07
C ASP A 222 9.58 20.05 -2.76
N LYS A 223 9.19 20.94 -1.83
CA LYS A 223 9.81 21.09 -0.50
C LYS A 223 9.61 19.87 0.42
N TYR A 224 8.74 18.94 0.08
CA TYR A 224 8.51 17.73 0.86
C TYR A 224 9.50 16.62 0.45
N ASP A 225 9.99 15.88 1.45
CA ASP A 225 10.90 14.76 1.26
C ASP A 225 10.16 13.57 0.61
N ASN A 226 8.94 13.29 1.12
CA ASN A 226 8.11 12.19 0.66
C ASN A 226 6.73 12.70 0.21
N ILE A 227 6.29 12.27 -0.97
CA ILE A 227 5.01 12.66 -1.58
C ILE A 227 4.29 11.40 -2.05
N ASN A 228 2.99 11.30 -1.78
CA ASN A 228 2.11 10.29 -2.35
C ASN A 228 0.78 10.94 -2.75
N ILE A 229 0.56 11.13 -4.05
CA ILE A 229 -0.66 11.76 -4.58
C ILE A 229 -1.33 10.77 -5.51
N GLU A 230 -2.62 10.52 -5.25
CA GLU A 230 -3.44 9.61 -6.04
C GLU A 230 -4.66 10.37 -6.56
N ILE A 231 -4.86 10.32 -7.88
CA ILE A 231 -5.92 11.07 -8.55
C ILE A 231 -6.77 10.10 -9.35
N PHE A 232 -8.08 10.22 -9.15
CA PHE A 232 -9.09 9.39 -9.78
C PHE A 232 -10.00 10.23 -10.68
N ASP A 233 -10.59 9.58 -11.68
CA ASP A 233 -11.58 10.21 -12.55
C ASP A 233 -13.04 9.98 -12.11
N ASP A 234 -13.19 9.16 -11.07
CA ASP A 234 -14.43 8.83 -10.37
C ASP A 234 -14.30 9.08 -8.86
N GLU A 235 -15.32 9.71 -8.28
CA GLU A 235 -15.36 10.05 -6.86
C GLU A 235 -15.59 8.82 -5.98
N ALA A 236 -16.37 7.83 -6.45
CA ALA A 236 -16.65 6.63 -5.66
C ALA A 236 -15.38 5.79 -5.48
N SER A 237 -14.60 5.63 -6.54
CA SER A 237 -13.30 4.95 -6.52
C SER A 237 -12.29 5.65 -5.62
N ALA A 238 -12.26 6.98 -5.61
CA ALA A 238 -11.41 7.74 -4.71
C ALA A 238 -11.81 7.53 -3.23
N LYS A 239 -13.11 7.53 -2.92
CA LYS A 239 -13.61 7.25 -1.57
C LYS A 239 -13.33 5.82 -1.13
N GLU A 240 -13.47 4.85 -2.01
CA GLU A 240 -13.10 3.47 -1.72
C GLU A 240 -11.60 3.33 -1.40
N TYR A 241 -10.75 4.06 -2.15
CA TYR A 241 -9.33 4.10 -1.84
C TYR A 241 -9.05 4.73 -0.47
N ILE A 242 -9.76 5.80 -0.10
CA ILE A 242 -9.66 6.42 1.23
C ILE A 242 -10.05 5.42 2.33
N GLU A 243 -11.20 4.76 2.19
CA GLU A 243 -11.78 3.95 3.26
C GLU A 243 -11.11 2.58 3.40
N LYS A 244 -10.77 1.95 2.27
CA LYS A 244 -10.30 0.55 2.24
C LYS A 244 -8.84 0.42 1.82
N ASN A 245 -8.19 1.50 1.38
CA ASN A 245 -6.86 1.47 0.77
C ASN A 245 -6.76 0.53 -0.44
N ILE A 246 -7.88 0.30 -1.13
CA ILE A 246 -7.97 -0.52 -2.34
C ILE A 246 -7.89 0.38 -3.56
N LYS A 247 -6.80 0.28 -4.33
CA LYS A 247 -6.61 1.10 -5.53
C LYS A 247 -7.36 0.47 -6.71
N ASN A 248 -8.41 1.14 -7.17
CA ASN A 248 -9.05 0.81 -8.45
C ASN A 248 -8.18 1.31 -9.62
N LYS A 249 -7.56 0.38 -10.36
CA LYS A 249 -6.62 0.70 -11.45
C LYS A 249 -7.30 1.29 -12.69
N GLU A 250 -8.59 1.05 -12.88
CA GLU A 250 -9.33 1.55 -14.05
C GLU A 250 -9.65 3.05 -13.90
N HIS A 251 -9.87 3.49 -12.67
CA HIS A 251 -10.23 4.87 -12.35
C HIS A 251 -9.08 5.72 -11.82
N ASN A 252 -7.95 5.10 -11.43
CA ASN A 252 -6.74 5.83 -11.04
C ASN A 252 -6.05 6.35 -12.31
N VAL A 253 -6.13 7.65 -12.56
CA VAL A 253 -5.64 8.28 -13.80
C VAL A 253 -4.28 8.94 -13.64
N LEU A 254 -3.88 9.29 -12.42
CA LEU A 254 -2.60 9.91 -12.13
C LEU A 254 -2.11 9.52 -10.73
N SER A 255 -0.85 9.06 -10.65
CA SER A 255 -0.15 8.78 -9.39
C SER A 255 1.19 9.52 -9.38
N ILE A 256 1.50 10.21 -8.28
CA ILE A 256 2.78 10.91 -8.06
C ILE A 256 3.38 10.41 -6.76
N SER A 257 4.57 9.81 -6.85
CA SER A 257 5.29 9.28 -5.70
C SER A 257 6.72 9.82 -5.65
N LYS A 258 7.08 10.43 -4.52
CA LYS A 258 8.45 10.86 -4.21
C LYS A 258 8.87 10.23 -2.89
N HIS A 259 10.08 9.72 -2.82
CA HIS A 259 10.68 9.21 -1.60
C HIS A 259 12.18 9.54 -1.56
N LYS A 260 12.56 10.43 -0.63
CA LYS A 260 13.91 11.00 -0.58
C LYS A 260 15.00 9.97 -0.32
N GLU A 261 14.79 9.08 0.65
CA GLU A 261 15.83 8.12 1.07
C GLU A 261 16.17 7.11 -0.03
N SER A 262 15.17 6.68 -0.79
CA SER A 262 15.38 5.76 -1.91
C SER A 262 15.68 6.50 -3.23
N GLY A 263 15.64 7.83 -3.25
CA GLY A 263 15.75 8.64 -4.47
C GLY A 263 14.62 8.43 -5.48
N ARG A 264 13.49 7.85 -5.08
CA ARG A 264 12.37 7.55 -5.99
C ARG A 264 11.60 8.84 -6.27
N ASP A 265 11.37 9.15 -7.54
CA ASP A 265 10.51 10.25 -7.97
C ASP A 265 9.80 9.84 -9.27
N ILE A 266 8.54 9.44 -9.17
CA ILE A 266 7.77 8.80 -10.24
C ILE A 266 6.45 9.54 -10.40
N ILE A 267 6.14 9.88 -11.66
CA ILE A 267 4.83 10.35 -12.09
C ILE A 267 4.31 9.33 -13.10
N SER A 268 3.16 8.74 -12.80
CA SER A 268 2.49 7.76 -13.66
C SER A 268 1.13 8.32 -14.08
N ILE A 269 0.85 8.33 -15.38
CA ILE A 269 -0.46 8.69 -15.93
C ILE A 269 -1.04 7.43 -16.60
N TYR A 270 -2.30 7.14 -16.33
CA TYR A 270 -2.99 5.93 -16.77
C TYR A 270 -4.23 6.29 -17.61
N GLY A 271 -4.81 5.28 -18.29
CA GLY A 271 -6.13 5.41 -18.91
C GLY A 271 -6.21 6.22 -20.21
N ILE A 272 -5.08 6.45 -20.90
CA ILE A 272 -5.10 7.15 -22.19
C ILE A 272 -5.43 6.14 -23.29
N ASN A 273 -6.68 6.11 -23.73
CA ASN A 273 -7.00 5.55 -25.05
C ASN A 273 -6.42 6.51 -26.10
N GLU A 274 -5.30 6.13 -26.73
CA GLU A 274 -4.71 6.84 -27.87
C GLU A 274 -5.54 6.68 -29.15
N SER A 275 -6.85 6.88 -29.08
CA SER A 275 -7.75 6.68 -30.21
C SER A 275 -8.55 7.93 -30.53
N SER A 276 -7.89 9.07 -30.82
CA SER A 276 -8.49 10.22 -31.54
C SER A 276 -7.46 11.28 -32.02
N ILE A 277 -6.26 10.90 -32.45
CA ILE A 277 -5.38 11.78 -33.23
C ILE A 277 -4.62 10.83 -34.18
N THR A 278 -4.99 10.62 -35.44
CA THR A 278 -4.85 11.58 -36.54
C THR A 278 -5.34 10.86 -37.81
N SER A 279 -6.51 11.19 -38.37
CA SER A 279 -6.73 11.00 -39.81
C SER A 279 -6.28 12.28 -40.47
N LEU A 280 -5.01 12.32 -40.88
CA LEU A 280 -4.53 13.30 -41.86
C LEU A 280 -5.29 13.02 -43.15
N GLU A 281 -6.17 13.95 -43.48
CA GLU A 281 -6.78 14.09 -44.79
C GLU A 281 -5.67 14.06 -45.86
N PRO A 282 -5.70 13.13 -46.83
CA PRO A 282 -4.74 13.15 -47.93
C PRO A 282 -5.12 14.31 -48.84
N THR A 283 -4.33 15.38 -48.77
CA THR A 283 -4.42 16.50 -49.71
C THR A 283 -4.03 15.97 -51.09
N LEU A 284 -5.01 15.84 -51.99
CA LEU A 284 -4.76 15.57 -53.40
C LEU A 284 -3.98 16.75 -54.01
N PRO A 285 -2.95 16.49 -54.83
CA PRO A 285 -2.24 17.55 -55.54
C PRO A 285 -3.14 18.17 -56.61
N PRO A 286 -2.95 19.46 -56.94
CA PRO A 286 -3.71 20.12 -58.00
C PRO A 286 -3.36 19.52 -59.37
N GLU A 287 -4.38 19.14 -60.14
CA GLU A 287 -4.26 18.82 -61.56
C GLU A 287 -3.81 20.07 -62.32
N ASN A 288 -2.77 19.92 -63.15
CA ASN A 288 -2.37 20.84 -64.21
C ASN A 288 -3.05 20.44 -65.52
#